data_AF-A0A0C9UB38-F1
#
_entry.id   AF-A0A0C9UB38-F1
#
_cell.length_a   1.000
_cell.length_b   1.000
_cell.length_c   1.000
_cell.angle_alpha   90.00
_cell.angle_beta   90.00
_cell.angle_gamma   90.00
#
_symmetry.space_group_name_H-M   'P 1'
#
loop_
_entity.id
_entity.type
_entity.pdbx_description
1 polymer ?
#
loop_
_entity_poly.entity_id
_entity_poly.type
_entity_poly.pdbx_seq_one_letter_code
_entity_poly.pdbx_strand_id
1 'polypeptide(L)'
;QGRWTEAEELELKVWLMRRDKLGEAHPDTIISMGNLANTYWNQGRWTEAEELQLKVWQMSRDKLGEAHPDTITSMGNLAITYRNQGQWTEAEELQLKVWQIRRDKLGEAHPDTIISMGNLAIIYWEQNRFSEAEDLEVKVLQMRRHKLGEDHPDTLTSMKNLAIIYQSQGWLSEAEEL
;
A
#
# COMPACT_ATOMS: atom_id res chain seq x y z
N GLN A 1 -2.11 14.75 -18.85
CA GLN A 1 -0.75 14.83 -18.28
C GLN A 1 -0.43 16.19 -17.63
N GLY A 2 -0.99 17.33 -18.05
CA GLY A 2 -0.68 18.65 -17.44
C GLY A 2 -1.19 18.93 -16.01
N ARG A 3 -2.11 18.14 -15.46
CA ARG A 3 -2.71 18.40 -14.13
C ARG A 3 -1.79 18.07 -12.94
N TRP A 4 -0.78 17.21 -13.14
CA TRP A 4 0.11 16.79 -12.06
C TRP A 4 1.17 17.83 -11.71
N THR A 5 1.66 18.58 -12.69
CA THR A 5 2.61 19.68 -12.47
C THR A 5 1.95 20.83 -11.71
N GLU A 6 0.73 21.21 -12.09
CA GLU A 6 -0.04 22.23 -11.35
C GLU A 6 -0.36 21.78 -9.91
N ALA A 7 -0.70 20.50 -9.72
CA ALA A 7 -0.93 19.93 -8.40
C ALA A 7 0.35 19.98 -7.54
N GLU A 8 1.49 19.59 -8.09
CA GLU A 8 2.79 19.64 -7.42
C GLU A 8 3.16 21.05 -6.97
N GLU A 9 3.03 22.05 -7.86
CA GLU A 9 3.35 23.44 -7.51
C GLU A 9 2.49 23.97 -6.35
N LEU A 10 1.19 23.66 -6.39
CA LEU A 10 0.26 24.03 -5.32
C LEU A 10 0.58 23.30 -4.01
N GLU A 11 0.79 21.99 -4.06
CA GLU A 11 1.09 21.17 -2.88
C GLU A 11 2.42 21.55 -2.24
N LEU A 12 3.46 21.80 -3.04
CA LEU A 12 4.75 22.29 -2.57
C LEU A 12 4.58 23.64 -1.86
N LYS A 13 3.83 24.57 -2.44
CA LYS A 13 3.55 25.86 -1.81
C LYS A 13 2.80 25.68 -0.49
N VAL A 14 1.78 24.82 -0.45
CA VAL A 14 1.01 24.54 0.77
C VAL A 14 1.89 23.94 1.86
N TRP A 15 2.73 22.95 1.52
CA TRP A 15 3.66 22.32 2.46
C TRP A 15 4.64 23.35 3.03
N LEU A 16 5.28 24.17 2.19
CA LEU A 16 6.23 25.19 2.64
C LEU A 16 5.58 26.24 3.56
N MET A 17 4.36 26.69 3.23
CA MET A 17 3.62 27.64 4.08
C MET A 17 3.24 27.03 5.43
N ARG A 18 2.75 25.78 5.46
CA ARG A 18 2.41 25.08 6.71
C ARG A 18 3.63 24.82 7.56
N ARG A 19 4.75 24.42 6.95
CA ARG A 19 6.03 24.27 7.63
C ARG A 19 6.49 25.56 8.28
N ASP A 20 6.43 26.69 7.58
CA ASP A 20 6.81 28.00 8.12
C ASP A 20 5.91 28.44 9.30
N LYS A 21 4.59 28.24 9.18
CA LYS A 21 3.62 28.74 10.16
C LYS A 21 3.39 27.83 11.37
N LEU A 22 3.43 26.52 11.14
CA LEU A 22 3.02 25.51 12.12
C LEU A 22 4.19 24.64 12.59
N GLY A 23 5.31 24.68 11.87
CA GLY A 23 6.46 23.82 12.07
C GLY A 23 6.37 22.52 11.27
N GLU A 24 7.52 21.88 11.08
CA GLU A 24 7.68 20.61 10.34
C GLU A 24 6.74 19.54 10.91
N ALA A 25 6.75 19.40 12.23
CA ALA A 25 6.07 18.31 12.92
C ALA A 25 4.54 18.46 12.97
N HIS A 26 3.96 19.60 12.59
CA HIS A 26 2.52 19.81 12.72
C HIS A 26 1.71 18.81 11.86
N PRO A 27 0.58 18.25 12.36
CA PRO A 27 -0.23 17.29 11.59
C PRO A 27 -0.59 17.75 10.17
N ASP A 28 -1.01 19.01 10.02
CA ASP A 28 -1.31 19.57 8.70
C ASP A 28 -0.10 19.67 7.77
N THR A 29 1.10 19.90 8.31
CA THR A 29 2.35 19.90 7.53
C THR A 29 2.68 18.48 7.06
N ILE A 30 2.51 17.49 7.93
CA ILE A 30 2.71 16.06 7.62
C ILE A 30 1.72 15.61 6.52
N ILE A 31 0.45 15.97 6.63
CA ILE A 31 -0.57 15.66 5.63
C ILE A 31 -0.20 16.26 4.27
N SER A 32 0.21 17.53 4.23
CA SER A 32 0.64 18.17 2.98
C SER A 32 1.86 17.51 2.36
N MET A 33 2.83 17.09 3.18
CA MET A 33 3.99 16.35 2.71
C MET A 33 3.59 15.00 2.13
N GLY A 34 2.65 14.29 2.75
CA GLY A 34 2.11 13.02 2.23
C GLY A 34 1.39 13.18 0.89
N ASN A 35 0.63 14.27 0.71
CA ASN A 35 -0.02 14.57 -0.57
C ASN A 35 1.00 14.84 -1.68
N LEU A 36 2.02 15.65 -1.41
CA LEU A 36 3.10 15.91 -2.35
C LEU A 36 3.83 14.62 -2.74
N ALA A 37 4.07 13.73 -1.78
CA ALA A 37 4.67 12.42 -2.04
C ALA A 37 3.80 11.55 -2.96
N ASN A 38 2.48 11.54 -2.76
CA ASN A 38 1.55 10.84 -3.65
C ASN A 38 1.54 11.45 -5.06
N THR A 39 1.67 12.77 -5.19
CA THR A 39 1.80 13.43 -6.49
C THR A 39 3.09 13.01 -7.20
N TYR A 40 4.23 12.96 -6.52
CA TYR A 40 5.47 12.40 -7.08
C TYR A 40 5.31 10.95 -7.50
N TRP A 41 4.68 10.13 -6.66
CA TRP A 41 4.43 8.73 -6.99
C TRP A 41 3.59 8.57 -8.26
N ASN A 42 2.52 9.36 -8.41
CA ASN A 42 1.65 9.36 -9.60
C ASN A 42 2.36 9.87 -10.87
N GLN A 43 3.44 10.65 -10.73
CA GLN A 43 4.31 11.06 -11.83
C GLN A 43 5.40 10.03 -12.17
N GLY A 44 5.49 8.92 -11.43
CA GLY A 44 6.57 7.93 -11.57
C GLY A 44 7.89 8.36 -10.92
N ARG A 45 7.88 9.44 -10.14
CA ARG A 45 9.03 9.99 -9.42
C ARG A 45 9.15 9.31 -8.05
N TRP A 46 9.47 8.02 -8.06
CA TRP A 46 9.41 7.18 -6.87
C TRP A 46 10.48 7.52 -5.83
N THR A 47 11.66 7.95 -6.25
CA THR A 47 12.73 8.38 -5.33
C THR A 47 12.30 9.61 -4.51
N GLU A 48 11.73 10.64 -5.15
CA GLU A 48 11.22 11.80 -4.43
C GLU A 48 10.00 11.47 -3.56
N ALA A 49 9.15 10.53 -4.00
CA ALA A 49 8.03 10.05 -3.21
C ALA A 49 8.51 9.32 -1.94
N GLU A 50 9.53 8.46 -2.07
CA GLU A 50 10.13 7.72 -0.96
C GLU A 50 10.68 8.67 0.11
N GLU A 51 11.48 9.66 -0.28
CA GLU A 51 12.08 10.61 0.66
C GLU A 51 11.03 11.32 1.52
N LEU A 52 9.91 11.72 0.92
CA LEU A 52 8.82 12.36 1.63
C LEU A 52 8.01 11.35 2.47
N GLN A 53 7.70 10.18 1.93
CA GLN A 53 6.95 9.13 2.65
C GLN A 53 7.72 8.64 3.89
N LEU A 54 9.04 8.51 3.81
CA LEU A 54 9.90 8.14 4.93
C LEU A 54 9.78 9.16 6.07
N LYS A 55 9.82 10.47 5.75
CA LYS A 55 9.62 11.54 6.74
C LYS A 55 8.21 11.51 7.33
N VAL A 56 7.19 11.36 6.49
CA VAL A 56 5.79 11.25 6.94
C VAL A 56 5.61 10.09 7.91
N TRP A 57 6.16 8.92 7.59
CA TRP A 57 6.07 7.73 8.45
C TRP A 57 6.78 7.94 9.79
N GLN A 58 8.03 8.41 9.77
CA GLN A 58 8.79 8.66 11.00
C GLN A 58 8.08 9.66 11.91
N MET A 59 7.62 10.78 11.35
CA MET A 59 6.95 11.83 12.11
C MET A 59 5.58 11.39 12.63
N SER A 60 4.81 10.64 11.83
CA SER A 60 3.52 10.09 12.27
C SER A 60 3.71 9.08 13.39
N ARG A 61 4.70 8.20 13.26
CA ARG A 61 5.05 7.22 14.30
C ARG A 61 5.45 7.91 15.60
N ASP A 62 6.32 8.90 15.53
CA ASP A 62 6.84 9.57 16.73
C ASP A 62 5.75 10.39 17.45
N LYS A 63 4.75 10.91 16.72
CA LYS A 63 3.66 11.71 17.29
C LYS A 63 2.43 10.91 17.73
N LEU A 64 2.01 9.98 16.89
CA LEU A 64 0.72 9.29 17.02
C LEU A 64 0.89 7.86 17.51
N GLY A 65 2.12 7.33 17.44
CA GLY A 65 2.45 5.94 17.73
C GLY A 65 2.38 5.05 16.49
N GLU A 66 3.01 3.88 16.61
CA GLU A 66 3.13 2.89 15.54
C GLU A 66 1.77 2.37 15.03
N ALA A 67 0.83 2.16 15.95
CA ALA A 67 -0.47 1.56 15.63
C ALA A 67 -1.56 2.58 15.25
N HIS A 68 -1.20 3.85 15.07
CA HIS A 68 -2.16 4.86 14.63
C HIS A 68 -2.51 4.67 13.15
N PRO A 69 -3.79 4.83 12.73
CA PRO A 69 -4.21 4.67 11.33
C PRO A 69 -3.37 5.45 10.32
N ASP A 70 -3.01 6.69 10.62
CA ASP A 70 -2.16 7.52 9.75
C ASP A 70 -0.73 6.98 9.62
N THR A 71 -0.14 6.50 10.72
CA THR A 71 1.18 5.86 10.70
C THR A 71 1.15 4.59 9.84
N ILE A 72 0.13 3.74 10.03
CA ILE A 72 -0.05 2.51 9.26
C ILE A 72 -0.23 2.83 7.76
N THR A 73 -1.00 3.87 7.44
CA THR A 73 -1.23 4.30 6.06
C THR A 73 0.05 4.80 5.41
N SER A 74 0.81 5.64 6.10
CA SER A 74 2.11 6.12 5.60
C SER A 74 3.12 4.99 5.37
N MET A 75 3.15 4.01 6.26
CA MET A 75 3.98 2.82 6.13
C MET A 75 3.58 1.96 4.93
N GLY A 76 2.28 1.77 4.70
CA GLY A 76 1.76 1.05 3.51
C GLY A 76 2.08 1.77 2.20
N ASN A 77 2.00 3.10 2.17
CA ASN A 77 2.38 3.88 0.99
C ASN A 77 3.88 3.74 0.68
N LEU A 78 4.73 3.79 1.72
CA LEU A 78 6.17 3.57 1.58
C LEU A 78 6.48 2.16 1.06
N ALA A 79 5.79 1.14 1.57
CA ALA A 79 5.93 -0.24 1.07
C ALA A 79 5.59 -0.37 -0.42
N ILE A 80 4.52 0.28 -0.88
CA ILE A 80 4.14 0.31 -2.31
C ILE A 80 5.20 1.02 -3.15
N THR A 81 5.79 2.10 -2.65
CA THR A 81 6.88 2.81 -3.34
C THR A 81 8.13 1.94 -3.45
N TYR A 82 8.54 1.26 -2.38
CA TYR A 82 9.65 0.29 -2.42
C TYR A 82 9.40 -0.82 -3.42
N ARG A 83 8.20 -1.39 -3.44
CA ARG A 83 7.82 -2.41 -4.42
C ARG A 83 8.00 -1.91 -5.86
N ASN A 84 7.49 -0.72 -6.18
CA ASN A 84 7.63 -0.15 -7.52
C ASN A 84 9.08 0.15 -7.92
N GLN A 85 9.98 0.37 -6.95
CA GLN A 85 11.42 0.52 -7.18
C GLN A 85 12.17 -0.81 -7.27
N GLY A 86 11.51 -1.95 -7.05
CA GLY A 86 12.15 -3.28 -7.00
C GLY A 86 12.85 -3.58 -5.67
N GLN A 87 12.63 -2.76 -4.64
CA GLN A 87 13.14 -2.96 -3.28
C GLN A 87 12.20 -3.88 -2.51
N TRP A 88 12.14 -5.14 -2.94
CA TRP A 88 11.13 -6.10 -2.48
C TRP A 88 11.28 -6.48 -1.00
N THR A 89 12.50 -6.51 -0.47
CA THR A 89 12.77 -6.84 0.93
C THR A 89 12.20 -5.77 1.85
N GLU A 90 12.50 -4.50 1.56
CA GLU A 90 12.01 -3.36 2.34
C GLU A 90 10.49 -3.22 2.20
N ALA A 91 9.94 -3.47 1.01
CA ALA A 91 8.50 -3.52 0.79
C ALA A 91 7.82 -4.62 1.64
N GLU A 92 8.38 -5.82 1.67
CA GLU A 92 7.87 -6.94 2.46
C GLU A 92 7.88 -6.62 3.96
N GLU A 93 9.00 -6.15 4.50
CA GLU A 93 9.12 -5.84 5.93
C GLU A 93 8.04 -4.85 6.39
N LEU A 94 7.86 -3.76 5.63
CA LEU A 94 6.85 -2.76 5.95
C LEU A 94 5.43 -3.30 5.76
N GLN A 95 5.16 -3.99 4.65
CA GLN A 95 3.82 -4.49 4.34
C GLN A 95 3.38 -5.59 5.31
N LEU A 96 4.30 -6.45 5.75
CA LEU A 96 4.07 -7.46 6.78
C LEU A 96 3.70 -6.79 8.10
N LYS A 97 4.41 -5.73 8.49
CA LYS A 97 4.10 -4.95 9.69
C LYS A 97 2.72 -4.27 9.60
N VAL A 98 2.37 -3.70 8.45
CA VAL A 98 1.03 -3.13 8.19
C VAL A 98 -0.04 -4.19 8.39
N TRP A 99 0.12 -5.36 7.77
CA TRP A 99 -0.84 -6.45 7.88
C TRP A 99 -1.00 -6.93 9.32
N GLN A 100 0.10 -7.17 10.04
CA GLN A 100 0.07 -7.60 11.44
C GLN A 100 -0.66 -6.61 12.34
N ILE A 101 -0.35 -5.31 12.22
CA ILE A 101 -1.01 -4.29 13.05
C ILE A 101 -2.52 -4.22 12.73
N ARG A 102 -2.89 -4.23 11.44
CA ARG A 102 -4.31 -4.19 11.04
C ARG A 102 -5.07 -5.42 11.49
N ARG A 103 -4.48 -6.61 11.34
CA ARG A 103 -5.05 -7.86 11.84
C ARG A 103 -5.30 -7.80 13.34
N ASP A 104 -4.30 -7.38 14.11
CA ASP A 104 -4.39 -7.38 15.57
C ASP A 104 -5.36 -6.29 16.10
N LYS A 105 -5.54 -5.18 15.38
CA LYS A 105 -6.41 -4.06 15.79
C LYS A 105 -7.83 -4.13 15.26
N LEU A 106 -8.00 -4.60 14.03
CA LEU A 106 -9.26 -4.55 13.29
C LEU A 106 -9.87 -5.93 13.07
N GLY A 107 -9.06 -6.99 13.23
CA GLY A 107 -9.42 -8.37 12.92
C GLY A 107 -9.11 -8.77 11.48
N GLU A 108 -9.07 -10.08 11.24
CA GLU A 108 -8.72 -10.69 9.95
C GLU A 108 -9.66 -10.24 8.82
N ALA A 109 -10.98 -10.20 9.08
CA ALA A 109 -12.01 -9.92 8.08
C ALA A 109 -12.29 -8.42 7.83
N HIS A 110 -11.49 -7.54 8.43
CA HIS A 110 -11.62 -6.09 8.19
C HIS A 110 -11.14 -5.72 6.78
N PRO A 111 -11.80 -4.82 6.04
CA PRO A 111 -11.40 -4.48 4.66
C PRO A 111 -9.94 -4.06 4.55
N ASP A 112 -9.45 -3.24 5.48
CA ASP A 112 -8.06 -2.79 5.46
C ASP A 112 -7.05 -3.92 5.72
N THR A 113 -7.41 -4.91 6.53
CA THR A 113 -6.57 -6.11 6.77
C THR A 113 -6.50 -6.95 5.50
N ILE A 114 -7.65 -7.18 4.86
CA ILE A 114 -7.76 -7.90 3.58
C ILE A 114 -6.92 -7.22 2.49
N ILE A 115 -7.02 -5.89 2.37
CA ILE A 115 -6.20 -5.11 1.43
C ILE A 115 -4.71 -5.29 1.72
N SER A 116 -4.30 -5.18 3.00
CA SER A 116 -2.88 -5.35 3.34
C SER A 116 -2.35 -6.75 3.09
N MET A 117 -3.20 -7.77 3.21
CA MET A 117 -2.84 -9.16 2.92
C MET A 117 -2.68 -9.39 1.41
N GLY A 118 -3.58 -8.85 0.58
CA GLY A 118 -3.43 -8.92 -0.89
C GLY A 118 -2.20 -8.17 -1.40
N ASN A 119 -1.86 -7.03 -0.80
CA ASN A 119 -0.61 -6.34 -1.13
C ASN A 119 0.62 -7.18 -0.78
N LEU A 120 0.61 -7.91 0.34
CA LEU A 120 1.69 -8.82 0.71
C LEU A 120 1.80 -10.01 -0.25
N ALA A 121 0.65 -10.56 -0.70
CA ALA A 121 0.60 -11.61 -1.71
C ALA A 121 1.27 -11.18 -3.03
N ILE A 122 1.00 -9.95 -3.49
CA ILE A 122 1.64 -9.37 -4.68
C ILE A 122 3.16 -9.26 -4.49
N ILE A 123 3.62 -8.81 -3.32
CA ILE A 123 5.06 -8.71 -3.03
C ILE A 123 5.73 -10.09 -3.08
N TYR A 124 5.10 -11.13 -2.51
CA TYR A 124 5.60 -12.50 -2.62
C TYR A 124 5.63 -12.99 -4.07
N TRP A 125 4.61 -12.70 -4.85
CA TRP A 125 4.58 -13.05 -6.26
C TRP A 125 5.73 -12.39 -7.04
N GLU A 126 6.00 -11.09 -6.83
CA GLU A 126 7.12 -10.38 -7.47
C GLU A 126 8.49 -10.93 -7.06
N GLN A 127 8.60 -11.51 -5.86
CA GLN A 127 9.80 -12.23 -5.40
C GLN A 127 9.88 -13.69 -5.92
N ASN A 128 8.95 -14.14 -6.77
CA ASN A 128 8.81 -15.53 -7.22
C ASN A 128 8.48 -16.55 -6.11
N ARG A 129 7.94 -16.07 -4.98
CA ARG A 129 7.49 -16.89 -3.84
C ARG A 129 6.02 -17.27 -4.02
N PHE A 130 5.74 -18.04 -5.07
CA PHE A 130 4.37 -18.28 -5.54
C PHE A 130 3.48 -19.00 -4.54
N SER A 131 4.00 -19.97 -3.79
CA SER A 131 3.21 -20.69 -2.79
C SER A 131 2.74 -19.77 -1.65
N GLU A 132 3.60 -18.84 -1.21
CA GLU A 132 3.24 -17.87 -0.16
C GLU A 132 2.27 -16.81 -0.69
N ALA A 133 2.43 -16.40 -1.95
CA ALA A 133 1.48 -15.51 -2.63
C ALA A 133 0.10 -16.16 -2.74
N GLU A 134 0.04 -17.43 -3.15
CA GLU A 134 -1.18 -18.22 -3.27
C GLU A 134 -1.89 -18.36 -1.91
N ASP A 135 -1.16 -18.78 -0.87
CA ASP A 135 -1.71 -18.98 0.47
C ASP A 135 -2.42 -17.72 1.01
N LEU A 136 -1.90 -16.54 0.67
CA LEU A 136 -2.51 -15.28 1.03
C LEU A 136 -3.67 -14.91 0.11
N GLU A 137 -3.49 -14.98 -1.22
CA GLU A 137 -4.51 -14.54 -2.18
C GLU A 137 -5.76 -15.42 -2.14
N VAL A 138 -5.64 -16.73 -1.87
CA VAL A 138 -6.80 -17.62 -1.63
C VAL A 138 -7.62 -17.13 -0.44
N LYS A 139 -6.98 -16.73 0.66
CA LYS A 139 -7.68 -16.20 1.84
C LYS A 139 -8.34 -14.85 1.53
N VAL A 140 -7.65 -13.97 0.79
CA VAL A 140 -8.21 -12.69 0.34
C VAL A 140 -9.46 -12.93 -0.49
N LEU A 141 -9.38 -13.82 -1.48
CA LEU A 141 -10.49 -14.17 -2.36
C LEU A 141 -11.68 -14.71 -1.57
N GLN A 142 -11.47 -15.67 -0.67
CA GLN A 142 -12.54 -16.23 0.16
C GLN A 142 -13.23 -15.17 1.00
N MET A 143 -12.47 -14.27 1.63
CA MET A 143 -13.06 -13.19 2.44
C MET A 143 -13.82 -12.16 1.59
N ARG A 144 -13.31 -11.80 0.41
CA ARG A 144 -13.99 -10.87 -0.51
C ARG A 144 -15.27 -11.49 -1.09
N ARG A 145 -15.23 -12.75 -1.53
CA ARG A 145 -16.43 -13.51 -1.97
C ARG A 145 -17.50 -13.51 -0.88
N HIS A 146 -17.12 -13.84 0.36
CA HIS A 146 -18.08 -13.90 1.47
C HIS A 146 -18.70 -12.53 1.81
N LYS A 147 -17.90 -11.46 1.78
CA LYS A 147 -18.33 -10.13 2.26
C LYS A 147 -18.98 -9.27 1.19
N LEU A 148 -18.52 -9.37 -0.05
CA LEU A 148 -18.87 -8.47 -1.15
C LEU A 148 -19.67 -9.18 -2.25
N GLY A 149 -19.62 -10.52 -2.30
CA GLY A 149 -20.20 -11.32 -3.37
C GLY A 149 -19.22 -11.62 -4.50
N GLU A 150 -19.64 -12.51 -5.40
CA GLU A 150 -18.84 -13.00 -6.52
C GLU A 150 -18.50 -11.90 -7.53
N ASP A 151 -19.51 -11.13 -7.94
CA ASP A 151 -19.41 -10.15 -9.02
C ASP A 151 -18.81 -8.80 -8.58
N HIS A 152 -18.41 -8.68 -7.31
CA HIS A 152 -17.85 -7.43 -6.82
C HIS A 152 -16.46 -7.17 -7.44
N PRO A 153 -16.14 -5.93 -7.87
CA PRO A 153 -14.86 -5.60 -8.51
C PRO A 153 -13.62 -6.05 -7.73
N ASP A 154 -13.63 -5.92 -6.41
CA ASP A 154 -12.52 -6.39 -5.55
C ASP A 154 -12.39 -7.92 -5.54
N THR A 155 -13.51 -8.64 -5.58
CA THR A 155 -13.52 -10.11 -5.67
C THR A 155 -12.92 -10.54 -7.01
N LEU A 156 -13.40 -9.94 -8.11
CA LEU A 156 -12.88 -10.20 -9.45
C LEU A 156 -11.38 -9.87 -9.57
N THR A 157 -10.93 -8.82 -8.89
CA THR A 157 -9.51 -8.47 -8.83
C THR A 157 -8.69 -9.57 -8.14
N SER A 158 -9.19 -10.14 -7.05
CA SER A 158 -8.53 -11.26 -6.38
C SER A 158 -8.53 -12.55 -7.19
N MET A 159 -9.61 -12.84 -7.92
CA MET A 159 -9.66 -13.98 -8.86
C MET A 159 -8.59 -13.82 -9.93
N LYS A 160 -8.48 -12.63 -10.52
CA LYS A 160 -7.44 -12.32 -11.51
C LYS A 160 -6.04 -12.50 -10.92
N ASN A 161 -5.78 -11.99 -9.72
CA ASN A 161 -4.47 -12.13 -9.08
C ASN A 161 -4.12 -13.61 -8.82
N LEU A 162 -5.08 -14.39 -8.34
CA LEU A 162 -4.88 -15.82 -8.09
C LEU A 162 -4.65 -16.59 -9.41
N ALA A 163 -5.37 -16.26 -10.48
CA ALA A 163 -5.14 -16.85 -11.80
C ALA A 163 -3.72 -16.56 -12.33
N ILE A 164 -3.20 -15.34 -12.12
CA ILE A 164 -1.82 -14.98 -12.47
C ILE A 164 -0.81 -15.80 -11.64
N ILE A 165 -1.08 -16.01 -10.36
CA ILE A 165 -0.24 -16.84 -9.48
C ILE A 165 -0.23 -18.29 -9.99
N TYR A 166 -1.40 -18.86 -10.31
CA TYR A 166 -1.51 -20.21 -10.88
C TYR A 166 -0.80 -20.36 -12.23
N GLN A 167 -0.95 -19.39 -13.13
CA GLN A 167 -0.19 -19.37 -14.39
C GLN A 167 1.32 -19.35 -14.17
N SER A 168 1.79 -18.58 -13.17
CA SER A 168 3.22 -18.51 -12.82
C SER A 168 3.76 -19.84 -12.26
N GLN A 169 2.90 -20.66 -11.66
CA GLN A 169 3.21 -22.01 -11.18
C GLN A 169 3.01 -23.10 -12.26
N GLY A 170 2.45 -22.76 -13.42
CA GLY A 170 2.14 -23.69 -14.51
C GLY A 170 0.80 -24.43 -14.37
N TRP A 171 -0.07 -24.00 -13.46
CA TRP A 171 -1.39 -24.57 -13.19
C TRP A 171 -2.47 -23.88 -14.03
N LEU A 172 -2.45 -24.17 -15.33
CA LEU A 172 -3.32 -23.49 -16.29
C LEU A 172 -4.79 -23.87 -16.12
N SER A 173 -5.09 -25.12 -15.76
CA SER A 173 -6.46 -25.57 -15.54
C SER A 173 -7.12 -24.85 -14.38
N GLU A 174 -6.40 -24.73 -13.25
CA GLU A 174 -6.85 -24.04 -12.06
C GLU A 174 -7.03 -22.53 -12.30
N ALA A 175 -6.20 -21.94 -13.16
CA ALA A 175 -6.37 -20.55 -13.58
C ALA A 175 -7.59 -20.32 -14.47
N GLU A 176 -7.98 -21.31 -15.30
CA GLU A 176 -9.17 -21.25 -16.16
C GLU A 176 -10.48 -21.47 -15.40
N GLU A 177 -10.44 -22.16 -14.27
CA GLU A 177 -11.61 -22.47 -13.43
C GLU A 177 -12.02 -21.36 -12.46
N LEU A 178 -11.19 -20.33 -12.28
CA LEU A 178 -11.49 -19.15 -11.45
C LEU A 178 -12.52 -18.23 -12.12
#